data_AF-A0A2C5ZL26-F1
#
_entry.id   AF-A0A2C5ZL26-F1
#
_cell.length_a   1.000
_cell.length_b   1.000
_cell.length_c   1.000
_cell.angle_alpha   90.00
_cell.angle_beta   90.00
_cell.angle_gamma   90.00
#
_symmetry.space_group_name_H-M   'P 1'
#
loop_
_entity.id
_entity.type
_entity.pdbx_description
1 polymer ?
#
loop_
_entity_poly.entity_id
_entity_poly.type
_entity_poly.pdbx_seq_one_letter_code
_entity_poly.pdbx_strand_id
1 'polypeptide(L)'
;MASALLQSLCIIDLLILILILTTQCLADTGPSVVYRADMLSPEDLKLQGRFLPRGIDGTRARQTETMPTISLFDHVRGLPSGTSRFDSGYVSTTTSIAFARRFLHTTLGSQGYIYKMHVSPNFIDTAQTLGQFYAQSDESEVSVLGGPLYSQVLSWIEFRQGVEQPETSNPDYDSFKFDEAVWGGVQYQLAGFPEQHVAWKLDPWRRYSDCELVPHLVESCRPRQSSLQFAIHYTELTGFGDDDDDDDSDDSDDKDDDTTAIFERVRIKDDDIQESARRKQNSGLVRERRRMSNGRKHSGFNASDSGSIPSFRPASYKDKTHDPDIVYVSSRLSPQEAKRQRGLLPAKAASNKLPGHVSLTDAARDGRREVMVSSSCRNRQAATFVYAVRATPNMVRSKTSEGAVSVVGGVRWPQVLGWTSVASRDKLQDWKTPSALESNPAYDSRFDDLGGLFHGPDEPDLETASGLTSFMRDNGRSVGWTGSFPLFKPSSSTASRRDYSRVVRARRKSAPAASFKYHQRSPWRAANAWSWIKRNAAPVSPVVDAVQLISPVGDVIEGIEAAAALAEAVDAGDVVKGVMKGLVTSEMKSRLAEAGA
;
A
#
# COMPACT_ATOMS: atom_id res chain seq x y z
N MET A 1 54.28 -30.66 26.03
CA MET A 1 52.85 -31.01 26.25
C MET A 1 51.95 -29.79 26.36
N ALA A 2 52.29 -28.75 27.15
CA ALA A 2 51.45 -27.55 27.29
C ALA A 2 51.18 -26.79 25.97
N SER A 3 52.18 -26.69 25.08
CA SER A 3 52.01 -26.00 23.79
C SER A 3 51.07 -26.73 22.82
N ALA A 4 51.02 -28.06 22.85
CA ALA A 4 50.11 -28.84 22.01
C ALA A 4 48.64 -28.72 22.48
N LEU A 5 48.43 -28.59 23.79
CA LEU A 5 47.09 -28.38 24.37
C LEU A 5 46.53 -26.99 24.05
N LEU A 6 47.36 -25.95 24.07
CA LEU A 6 46.93 -24.59 23.69
C LEU A 6 46.52 -24.51 22.21
N GLN A 7 47.25 -25.18 21.33
CA GLN A 7 46.99 -25.15 19.90
C GLN A 7 45.69 -25.87 19.54
N SER A 8 45.35 -26.95 20.27
CA SER A 8 44.11 -27.70 20.08
C SER A 8 42.87 -26.94 20.56
N LEU A 9 42.97 -26.16 21.65
CA LEU A 9 41.86 -25.35 22.15
C LEU A 9 41.51 -24.21 21.19
N CYS A 10 42.51 -23.55 20.59
CA CYS A 10 42.30 -22.47 19.64
C CYS A 10 41.59 -22.93 18.34
N ILE A 11 41.86 -24.16 17.89
CA ILE A 11 41.19 -24.76 16.74
C ILE A 11 39.73 -25.09 17.06
N ILE A 12 39.45 -25.58 18.27
CA ILE A 12 38.08 -25.87 18.71
C ILE A 12 37.26 -24.58 18.82
N ASP A 13 37.81 -23.51 19.40
CA ASP A 13 37.11 -22.22 19.52
C ASP A 13 36.84 -21.60 18.14
N LEU A 14 37.79 -21.70 17.20
CA LEU A 14 37.60 -21.23 15.83
C LEU A 14 36.52 -22.04 15.09
N LEU A 15 36.50 -23.37 15.27
CA LEU A 15 35.48 -24.23 14.68
C LEU A 15 34.10 -23.98 15.29
N ILE A 16 34.00 -23.73 16.59
CA ILE A 16 32.75 -23.33 17.26
C ILE A 16 32.29 -21.97 16.75
N LEU A 17 33.19 -20.99 16.57
CA LEU A 17 32.85 -19.69 16.02
C LEU A 17 32.35 -19.80 14.56
N ILE A 18 33.01 -20.62 13.73
CA ILE A 18 32.57 -20.90 12.34
C ILE A 18 31.22 -21.63 12.35
N LEU A 19 30.99 -22.57 13.26
CA LEU A 19 29.71 -23.27 13.39
C LEU A 19 28.58 -22.31 13.83
N ILE A 20 28.86 -21.38 14.75
CA ILE A 20 27.91 -20.35 15.21
C ILE A 20 27.62 -19.32 14.09
N LEU A 21 28.65 -18.90 13.33
CA LEU A 21 28.50 -17.99 12.20
C LEU A 21 27.76 -18.63 11.01
N THR A 22 27.96 -19.92 10.76
CA THR A 22 27.27 -20.65 9.68
C THR A 22 25.84 -21.02 10.04
N THR A 23 25.52 -21.26 11.32
CA THR A 23 24.14 -21.55 11.76
C THR A 23 23.24 -20.33 11.84
N GLN A 24 23.77 -19.10 11.97
CA GLN A 24 22.99 -17.87 11.90
C GLN A 24 22.59 -17.45 10.46
N CYS A 25 23.10 -18.17 9.45
CA CYS A 25 22.75 -17.96 8.04
C CYS A 25 21.81 -19.05 7.50
N LEU A 26 21.20 -19.86 8.37
CA LEU A 26 19.96 -20.56 8.04
C LEU A 26 18.91 -19.46 7.81
N ALA A 27 18.89 -18.99 6.57
CA ALA A 27 18.02 -17.96 6.07
C ALA A 27 16.61 -18.28 6.53
N ASP A 28 15.87 -17.25 6.91
CA ASP A 28 14.43 -17.29 7.03
C ASP A 28 13.87 -17.78 5.68
N THR A 29 13.75 -19.10 5.52
CA THR A 29 13.14 -19.74 4.35
C THR A 29 11.63 -19.60 4.53
N GLY A 30 11.19 -18.35 4.58
CA GLY A 30 9.79 -18.03 4.61
C GLY A 30 9.04 -18.72 3.47
N PRO A 31 7.71 -18.65 3.49
CA PRO A 31 6.89 -19.31 2.48
C PRO A 31 7.31 -18.86 1.08
N SER A 32 7.55 -19.80 0.17
CA SER A 32 7.66 -19.50 -1.27
C SER A 32 6.29 -19.32 -1.92
N VAL A 33 5.25 -19.86 -1.27
CA VAL A 33 3.88 -19.88 -1.78
C VAL A 33 2.89 -19.52 -0.68
N VAL A 34 1.87 -18.74 -1.05
CA VAL A 34 0.71 -18.47 -0.21
C VAL A 34 -0.59 -18.70 -0.96
N TYR A 35 -1.69 -18.71 -0.22
CA TYR A 35 -3.02 -19.01 -0.69
C TYR A 35 -4.00 -17.89 -0.36
N ARG A 36 -4.99 -17.68 -1.23
CA ARG A 36 -6.10 -16.76 -0.98
C ARG A 36 -7.40 -17.33 -1.50
N ALA A 37 -8.40 -17.42 -0.63
CA ALA A 37 -9.78 -17.69 -1.04
C ALA A 37 -10.48 -16.37 -1.45
N ASP A 38 -11.06 -16.34 -2.65
CA ASP A 38 -11.77 -15.17 -3.19
C ASP A 38 -12.96 -15.56 -4.08
N MET A 39 -13.90 -14.64 -4.26
CA MET A 39 -15.02 -14.79 -5.21
C MET A 39 -14.69 -14.25 -6.60
N LEU A 40 -13.61 -13.48 -6.75
CA LEU A 40 -13.15 -12.96 -8.02
C LEU A 40 -12.74 -14.12 -8.94
N SER A 41 -13.24 -14.13 -10.19
CA SER A 41 -12.88 -15.14 -11.17
C SER A 41 -11.48 -14.92 -11.75
N PRO A 42 -10.79 -15.95 -12.26
CA PRO A 42 -9.49 -15.79 -12.88
C PRO A 42 -9.52 -14.82 -14.06
N GLU A 43 -10.61 -14.83 -14.84
CA GLU A 43 -10.78 -13.91 -15.98
C GLU A 43 -10.96 -12.46 -15.51
N ASP A 44 -11.76 -12.23 -14.47
CA ASP A 44 -11.95 -10.89 -13.91
C ASP A 44 -10.67 -10.39 -13.21
N LEU A 45 -9.94 -11.28 -12.55
CA LEU A 45 -8.65 -10.97 -11.94
C LEU A 45 -7.60 -10.61 -13.00
N LYS A 46 -7.56 -11.35 -14.12
CA LYS A 46 -6.70 -11.03 -15.27
C LYS A 46 -7.01 -9.65 -15.83
N LEU A 47 -8.30 -9.33 -16.01
CA LEU A 47 -8.73 -8.01 -16.47
C LEU A 47 -8.39 -6.89 -15.48
N GLN A 48 -8.39 -7.19 -14.17
CA GLN A 48 -8.00 -6.26 -13.12
C GLN A 48 -6.47 -6.12 -12.98
N GLY A 49 -5.69 -7.07 -13.49
CA GLY A 49 -4.23 -7.10 -13.44
C GLY A 49 -3.64 -7.48 -12.07
N ARG A 50 -4.40 -7.34 -10.98
CA ARG A 50 -3.97 -7.69 -9.61
C ARG A 50 -5.16 -7.83 -8.67
N PHE A 51 -4.94 -8.40 -7.50
CA PHE A 51 -5.89 -8.28 -6.39
C PHE A 51 -5.79 -6.87 -5.79
N LEU A 52 -6.89 -6.13 -5.83
CA LEU A 52 -6.91 -4.80 -5.23
C LEU A 52 -7.17 -4.90 -3.71
N PRO A 53 -6.43 -4.16 -2.87
CA PRO A 53 -6.84 -3.93 -1.50
C PRO A 53 -8.28 -3.43 -1.46
N ARG A 54 -9.05 -3.95 -0.50
CA ARG A 54 -10.40 -3.45 -0.25
C ARG A 54 -10.31 -1.94 -0.06
N GLY A 55 -11.15 -1.16 -0.76
CA GLY A 55 -10.97 0.29 -0.76
C GLY A 55 -10.48 0.89 -2.05
N ILE A 56 -9.93 0.09 -2.97
CA ILE A 56 -9.23 0.63 -4.14
C ILE A 56 -9.94 0.25 -5.45
N ASP A 57 -10.96 -0.62 -5.40
CA ASP A 57 -11.75 -1.08 -6.55
C ASP A 57 -12.63 0.01 -7.22
N GLY A 58 -12.64 1.24 -6.70
CA GLY A 58 -13.41 2.36 -7.24
C GLY A 58 -14.93 2.20 -7.13
N THR A 59 -15.43 1.15 -6.48
CA THR A 59 -16.86 0.82 -6.41
C THR A 59 -17.61 1.58 -5.32
N ARG A 60 -16.91 2.17 -4.34
CA ARG A 60 -17.53 2.82 -3.18
C ARG A 60 -17.40 4.34 -3.25
N ALA A 61 -18.52 5.02 -3.03
CA ALA A 61 -18.56 6.47 -2.85
C ALA A 61 -17.67 6.87 -1.65
N ARG A 62 -16.66 7.73 -1.90
CA ARG A 62 -15.59 8.20 -0.99
C ARG A 62 -14.26 7.43 -0.99
N GLN A 63 -14.08 6.36 -1.78
CA GLN A 63 -12.74 5.73 -1.93
C GLN A 63 -11.70 6.66 -2.56
N THR A 64 -12.13 7.60 -3.42
CA THR A 64 -11.23 8.57 -4.06
C THR A 64 -10.83 9.73 -3.15
N GLU A 65 -11.31 9.81 -1.90
CA GLU A 65 -11.10 10.98 -1.04
C GLU A 65 -9.92 10.87 -0.05
N THR A 66 -9.43 9.66 0.20
CA THR A 66 -8.28 9.42 1.08
C THR A 66 -7.53 8.21 0.55
N MET A 67 -6.26 8.38 0.23
CA MET A 67 -5.33 7.25 0.06
C MET A 67 -5.53 6.28 1.22
N PRO A 68 -5.46 4.96 1.00
CA PRO A 68 -5.51 3.99 2.09
C PRO A 68 -4.49 4.43 3.16
N THR A 69 -4.87 4.34 4.44
CA THR A 69 -4.03 4.80 5.55
C THR A 69 -2.75 3.98 5.71
N ILE A 70 -2.57 2.92 4.90
CA ILE A 70 -1.49 1.91 4.94
C ILE A 70 -1.16 1.55 6.38
N SER A 71 -1.95 0.66 6.96
CA SER A 71 -1.73 0.18 8.33
C SER A 71 -2.03 -1.30 8.42
N LEU A 72 -0.99 -2.09 8.72
CA LEU A 72 -1.12 -3.53 8.94
C LEU A 72 -1.92 -3.83 10.21
N PHE A 73 -1.75 -3.02 11.25
CA PHE A 73 -2.54 -3.13 12.48
C PHE A 73 -4.05 -2.90 12.24
N ASP A 74 -4.41 -1.89 11.45
CA ASP A 74 -5.81 -1.66 11.07
C ASP A 74 -6.32 -2.74 10.10
N HIS A 75 -5.45 -3.30 9.26
CA HIS A 75 -5.79 -4.39 8.35
C HIS A 75 -6.36 -5.60 9.10
N VAL A 76 -5.58 -6.12 10.06
CA VAL A 76 -5.89 -7.37 10.79
C VAL A 76 -7.01 -7.20 11.79
N ARG A 77 -7.19 -5.99 12.35
CA ARG A 77 -8.27 -5.73 13.29
C ARG A 77 -9.65 -5.76 12.67
N GLY A 78 -9.73 -5.70 11.34
CA GLY A 78 -10.92 -5.94 10.55
C GLY A 78 -12.15 -5.11 10.95
N LEU A 79 -13.27 -5.41 10.29
CA LEU A 79 -14.60 -5.04 10.75
C LEU A 79 -15.18 -6.19 11.57
N PRO A 80 -16.18 -5.94 12.45
CA PRO A 80 -16.91 -6.99 13.19
C PRO A 80 -17.49 -8.11 12.31
N SER A 81 -17.60 -7.89 11.00
CA SER A 81 -17.97 -8.91 10.00
C SER A 81 -16.90 -9.97 9.74
N GLY A 82 -15.74 -9.93 10.42
CA GLY A 82 -14.64 -10.87 10.22
C GLY A 82 -13.87 -10.64 8.92
N THR A 83 -13.85 -9.40 8.43
CA THR A 83 -13.16 -9.09 7.17
C THR A 83 -12.27 -7.87 7.30
N SER A 84 -11.12 -7.86 6.63
CA SER A 84 -10.13 -6.78 6.70
C SER A 84 -10.73 -5.41 6.35
N ARG A 85 -10.22 -4.36 7.00
CA ARG A 85 -10.67 -2.98 6.79
C ARG A 85 -10.43 -2.53 5.34
N PHE A 86 -11.35 -1.71 4.84
CA PHE A 86 -11.39 -1.26 3.44
C PHE A 86 -10.47 -0.05 3.14
N ASP A 87 -9.60 0.32 4.05
CA ASP A 87 -8.70 1.46 3.92
C ASP A 87 -7.26 1.08 4.30
N SER A 88 -6.97 -0.21 4.47
CA SER A 88 -5.70 -0.69 5.01
C SER A 88 -4.55 -0.77 4.01
N GLY A 89 -4.85 -0.88 2.71
CA GLY A 89 -3.82 -1.00 1.66
C GLY A 89 -3.18 -2.38 1.50
N TYR A 90 -3.65 -3.37 2.25
CA TYR A 90 -3.18 -4.76 2.17
C TYR A 90 -4.26 -5.70 1.64
N VAL A 91 -3.81 -6.81 1.07
CA VAL A 91 -4.63 -7.98 0.73
C VAL A 91 -4.18 -9.16 1.60
N SER A 92 -5.11 -9.74 2.38
CA SER A 92 -4.81 -10.92 3.21
C SER A 92 -4.56 -12.16 2.35
N THR A 93 -3.52 -12.91 2.67
CA THR A 93 -3.24 -14.26 2.17
C THR A 93 -2.86 -15.16 3.35
N THR A 94 -2.76 -16.47 3.16
CA THR A 94 -2.38 -17.43 4.21
C THR A 94 -1.36 -18.42 3.67
N THR A 95 -0.43 -18.87 4.50
CA THR A 95 0.45 -20.00 4.16
C THR A 95 -0.28 -21.36 4.20
N SER A 96 -1.49 -21.41 4.77
CA SER A 96 -2.25 -22.64 4.97
C SER A 96 -3.37 -22.81 3.95
N ILE A 97 -3.19 -23.73 3.00
CA ILE A 97 -4.28 -24.12 2.09
C ILE A 97 -5.49 -24.69 2.83
N ALA A 98 -5.28 -25.34 3.99
CA ALA A 98 -6.36 -25.84 4.83
C ALA A 98 -7.18 -24.69 5.42
N PHE A 99 -6.52 -23.61 5.86
CA PHE A 99 -7.21 -22.39 6.29
C PHE A 99 -7.98 -21.75 5.13
N ALA A 100 -7.36 -21.64 3.94
CA ALA A 100 -8.03 -21.07 2.76
C ALA A 100 -9.30 -21.86 2.38
N ARG A 101 -9.25 -23.20 2.38
CA ARG A 101 -10.44 -24.06 2.18
C ARG A 101 -11.50 -23.82 3.26
N ARG A 102 -11.09 -23.82 4.54
CA ARG A 102 -12.00 -23.56 5.66
C ARG A 102 -12.70 -22.22 5.50
N PHE A 103 -11.94 -21.15 5.23
CA PHE A 103 -12.46 -19.80 5.01
C PHE A 103 -13.43 -19.75 3.81
N LEU A 104 -13.10 -20.40 2.70
CA LEU A 104 -14.00 -20.49 1.54
C LEU A 104 -15.33 -21.16 1.92
N HIS A 105 -15.29 -22.26 2.67
CA HIS A 105 -16.48 -22.97 3.09
C HIS A 105 -17.33 -22.20 4.09
N THR A 106 -16.70 -21.57 5.10
CA THR A 106 -17.41 -20.90 6.20
C THR A 106 -17.85 -19.48 5.84
N THR A 107 -17.04 -18.77 5.06
CA THR A 107 -17.20 -17.32 4.84
C THR A 107 -17.70 -17.01 3.43
N LEU A 108 -17.29 -17.77 2.42
CA LEU A 108 -17.67 -17.55 1.02
C LEU A 108 -18.81 -18.47 0.53
N GLY A 109 -19.45 -19.20 1.45
CA GLY A 109 -20.59 -20.04 1.11
C GLY A 109 -20.24 -21.25 0.23
N SER A 110 -19.00 -21.74 0.33
CA SER A 110 -18.49 -22.88 -0.45
C SER A 110 -18.50 -22.66 -1.97
N GLN A 111 -18.37 -21.40 -2.40
CA GLN A 111 -18.22 -21.04 -3.81
C GLN A 111 -17.03 -20.08 -3.94
N GLY A 112 -16.43 -20.04 -5.13
CA GLY A 112 -15.32 -19.14 -5.44
C GLY A 112 -14.06 -19.92 -5.82
N TYR A 113 -12.90 -19.33 -5.53
CA TYR A 113 -11.60 -19.82 -5.95
C TYR A 113 -10.61 -19.76 -4.80
N ILE A 114 -9.67 -20.69 -4.78
CA ILE A 114 -8.45 -20.59 -3.96
C ILE A 114 -7.30 -20.38 -4.93
N TYR A 115 -6.67 -19.21 -4.86
CA TYR A 115 -5.50 -18.85 -5.63
C TYR A 115 -4.25 -19.25 -4.89
N LYS A 116 -3.31 -19.87 -5.61
CA LYS A 116 -1.94 -20.17 -5.16
C LYS A 116 -1.02 -19.17 -5.83
N MET A 117 -0.21 -18.46 -5.06
CA MET A 117 0.63 -17.36 -5.55
C MET A 117 2.05 -17.56 -5.07
N HIS A 118 3.02 -17.25 -5.93
CA HIS A 118 4.41 -17.15 -5.50
C HIS A 118 4.57 -15.88 -4.65
N VAL A 119 5.41 -15.91 -3.63
CA VAL A 119 5.69 -14.70 -2.83
C VAL A 119 6.62 -13.74 -3.56
N SER A 120 6.70 -12.52 -3.03
CA SER A 120 7.70 -11.52 -3.43
C SER A 120 7.87 -10.48 -2.32
N PRO A 121 8.79 -9.50 -2.43
CA PRO A 121 9.09 -8.54 -1.37
C PRO A 121 7.90 -7.77 -0.78
N ASN A 122 6.77 -7.62 -1.47
CA ASN A 122 5.58 -6.98 -0.88
C ASN A 122 4.73 -7.90 0.02
N PHE A 123 5.15 -9.14 0.27
CA PHE A 123 4.50 -10.11 1.16
C PHE A 123 5.10 -10.02 2.56
N ILE A 124 4.30 -9.50 3.49
CA ILE A 124 4.75 -9.14 4.84
C ILE A 124 4.27 -10.19 5.84
N ASP A 125 5.18 -10.68 6.69
CA ASP A 125 4.82 -11.56 7.81
C ASP A 125 4.01 -10.78 8.83
N THR A 126 2.71 -11.04 8.86
CA THR A 126 1.77 -10.29 9.70
C THR A 126 1.96 -10.58 11.18
N ALA A 127 2.11 -11.85 11.53
CA ALA A 127 2.21 -12.29 12.90
C ALA A 127 3.50 -11.79 13.55
N GLN A 128 4.64 -11.93 12.88
CA GLN A 128 5.92 -11.47 13.41
C GLN A 128 6.03 -9.95 13.40
N THR A 129 5.50 -9.26 12.38
CA THR A 129 5.54 -7.78 12.31
C THR A 129 4.74 -7.13 13.43
N LEU A 130 3.59 -7.70 13.79
CA LEU A 130 2.72 -7.18 14.85
C LEU A 130 3.01 -7.80 16.23
N GLY A 131 3.73 -8.93 16.27
CA GLY A 131 4.14 -9.62 17.49
C GLY A 131 2.97 -9.88 18.43
N GLN A 132 3.14 -9.52 19.70
CA GLN A 132 2.11 -9.69 20.74
C GLN A 132 0.80 -8.90 20.49
N PHE A 133 0.77 -8.01 19.50
CA PHE A 133 -0.42 -7.24 19.14
C PHE A 133 -1.24 -7.89 18.01
N TYR A 134 -0.81 -9.04 17.49
CA TYR A 134 -1.57 -9.85 16.56
C TYR A 134 -2.50 -10.82 17.31
N ALA A 135 -3.81 -10.69 17.10
CA ALA A 135 -4.81 -11.49 17.81
C ALA A 135 -5.24 -12.76 17.06
N GLN A 136 -4.81 -12.95 15.81
CA GLN A 136 -5.33 -13.94 14.87
C GLN A 136 -4.27 -14.97 14.45
N SER A 137 -3.56 -15.54 15.42
CA SER A 137 -2.43 -16.44 15.15
C SER A 137 -2.78 -17.69 14.33
N ASP A 138 -4.04 -18.13 14.33
CA ASP A 138 -4.48 -19.34 13.63
C ASP A 138 -4.63 -19.15 12.11
N GLU A 139 -4.64 -17.91 11.62
CA GLU A 139 -4.80 -17.61 10.19
C GLU A 139 -3.52 -17.82 9.38
N SER A 140 -2.35 -17.84 10.05
CA SER A 140 -1.03 -17.85 9.40
C SER A 140 -0.96 -16.81 8.28
N GLU A 141 -1.44 -15.60 8.58
CA GLU A 141 -1.65 -14.55 7.59
C GLU A 141 -0.31 -13.99 7.08
N VAL A 142 -0.25 -13.81 5.76
CA VAL A 142 0.76 -13.02 5.07
C VAL A 142 0.02 -11.89 4.36
N SER A 143 0.24 -10.66 4.79
CA SER A 143 -0.44 -9.50 4.22
C SER A 143 0.37 -8.92 3.07
N VAL A 144 -0.28 -8.72 1.92
CA VAL A 144 0.38 -8.26 0.69
C VAL A 144 0.14 -6.77 0.49
N LEU A 145 1.20 -5.97 0.59
CA LEU A 145 1.14 -4.52 0.40
C LEU A 145 0.80 -4.20 -1.07
N GLY A 146 -0.27 -3.43 -1.31
CA GLY A 146 -0.73 -3.09 -2.66
C GLY A 146 -1.40 -4.23 -3.43
N GLY A 147 -1.39 -5.44 -2.86
CA GLY A 147 -1.99 -6.65 -3.39
C GLY A 147 -1.17 -7.38 -4.48
N PRO A 148 -1.31 -8.72 -4.59
CA PRO A 148 -0.54 -9.52 -5.53
C PRO A 148 -1.00 -9.34 -6.98
N LEU A 149 -0.04 -9.37 -7.90
CA LEU A 149 -0.26 -9.29 -9.34
C LEU A 149 -0.93 -10.57 -9.89
N TYR A 150 -1.67 -10.45 -10.99
CA TYR A 150 -2.19 -11.64 -11.68
C TYR A 150 -1.06 -12.51 -12.24
N SER A 151 0.00 -11.89 -12.79
CA SER A 151 1.20 -12.60 -13.27
C SER A 151 1.98 -13.31 -12.17
N GLN A 152 1.67 -13.05 -10.90
CA GLN A 152 2.27 -13.69 -9.73
C GLN A 152 1.47 -14.93 -9.26
N VAL A 153 0.25 -15.12 -9.77
CA VAL A 153 -0.59 -16.28 -9.48
C VAL A 153 -0.04 -17.49 -10.22
N LEU A 154 0.29 -18.55 -9.48
CA LEU A 154 0.76 -19.83 -10.03
C LEU A 154 -0.40 -20.66 -10.61
N SER A 155 -1.51 -20.70 -9.88
CA SER A 155 -2.65 -21.56 -10.17
C SER A 155 -3.87 -21.18 -9.33
N TRP A 156 -5.02 -21.79 -9.63
CA TRP A 156 -6.21 -21.70 -8.80
C TRP A 156 -7.02 -23.00 -8.76
N ILE A 157 -7.78 -23.16 -7.68
CA ILE A 157 -8.74 -24.24 -7.46
C ILE A 157 -10.13 -23.62 -7.42
N GLU A 158 -11.01 -24.00 -8.33
CA GLU A 158 -12.41 -23.55 -8.32
C GLU A 158 -13.26 -24.42 -7.37
N PHE A 159 -14.20 -23.79 -6.66
CA PHE A 159 -15.22 -24.47 -5.88
C PHE A 159 -16.60 -24.17 -6.44
N ARG A 160 -17.26 -25.20 -6.97
CA ARG A 160 -18.62 -25.11 -7.52
C ARG A 160 -19.59 -25.83 -6.59
N GLN A 161 -20.48 -25.08 -5.95
CA GLN A 161 -21.48 -25.64 -5.02
C GLN A 161 -20.84 -26.51 -3.91
N GLY A 162 -19.66 -26.10 -3.43
CA GLY A 162 -18.88 -26.79 -2.42
C GLY A 162 -18.06 -27.98 -2.92
N VAL A 163 -18.07 -28.26 -4.23
CA VAL A 163 -17.23 -29.29 -4.83
C VAL A 163 -15.94 -28.67 -5.34
N GLU A 164 -14.82 -29.10 -4.77
CA GLU A 164 -13.47 -28.78 -5.22
C GLU A 164 -13.23 -29.32 -6.63
N GLN A 165 -12.81 -28.45 -7.55
CA GLN A 165 -12.43 -28.81 -8.91
C GLN A 165 -10.91 -29.10 -8.97
N PRO A 166 -10.41 -29.76 -10.04
CA PRO A 166 -8.97 -29.86 -10.26
C PRO A 166 -8.29 -28.50 -10.32
N GLU A 167 -7.08 -28.42 -9.77
CA GLU A 167 -6.23 -27.23 -9.83
C GLU A 167 -5.89 -26.89 -11.29
N THR A 168 -5.99 -25.61 -11.65
CA THR A 168 -5.70 -25.09 -12.99
C THR A 168 -4.50 -24.15 -12.91
N SER A 169 -3.45 -24.44 -13.68
CA SER A 169 -2.25 -23.58 -13.78
C SER A 169 -2.58 -22.27 -14.51
N ASN A 170 -1.97 -21.18 -14.05
CA ASN A 170 -2.03 -19.90 -14.74
C ASN A 170 -1.04 -19.86 -15.91
N PRO A 171 -1.49 -19.79 -17.17
CA PRO A 171 -0.57 -19.70 -18.31
C PRO A 171 0.16 -18.35 -18.39
N ASP A 172 -0.31 -17.33 -17.67
CA ASP A 172 0.30 -15.99 -17.63
C ASP A 172 1.17 -15.76 -16.37
N TYR A 173 1.55 -16.83 -15.66
CA TYR A 173 2.53 -16.72 -14.58
C TYR A 173 3.91 -16.32 -15.12
N ASP A 174 4.48 -15.27 -14.57
CA ASP A 174 5.81 -14.76 -14.97
C ASP A 174 6.90 -15.43 -14.13
N SER A 175 7.33 -16.60 -14.58
CA SER A 175 8.38 -17.38 -13.91
C SER A 175 9.71 -16.61 -13.83
N PHE A 176 10.03 -15.82 -14.87
CA PHE A 176 11.28 -15.05 -14.90
C PHE A 176 11.31 -13.99 -13.79
N LYS A 177 10.18 -13.34 -13.53
CA LYS A 177 10.08 -12.32 -12.48
C LYS A 177 9.97 -12.92 -11.07
N PHE A 178 9.32 -14.07 -10.92
CA PHE A 178 8.89 -14.53 -9.59
C PHE A 178 9.59 -15.79 -9.06
N ASP A 179 10.17 -16.66 -9.88
CA ASP A 179 10.75 -17.93 -9.38
C ASP A 179 11.88 -17.71 -8.37
N GLU A 180 12.66 -16.63 -8.54
CA GLU A 180 13.74 -16.24 -7.63
C GLU A 180 13.33 -15.22 -6.56
N ALA A 181 12.07 -14.74 -6.62
CA ALA A 181 11.60 -13.71 -5.70
C ALA A 181 11.39 -14.29 -4.29
N VAL A 182 11.92 -13.59 -3.29
CA VAL A 182 11.72 -13.93 -1.89
C VAL A 182 10.66 -13.02 -1.26
N TRP A 183 9.93 -13.51 -0.27
CA TRP A 183 8.96 -12.68 0.45
C TRP A 183 9.64 -11.52 1.20
N GLY A 184 8.86 -10.50 1.58
CA GLY A 184 9.35 -9.35 2.33
C GLY A 184 9.66 -9.63 3.81
N GLY A 185 9.14 -10.74 4.35
CA GLY A 185 9.33 -11.14 5.74
C GLY A 185 8.82 -10.11 6.74
N VAL A 186 9.54 -9.95 7.85
CA VAL A 186 9.13 -9.10 8.98
C VAL A 186 9.45 -7.62 8.71
N GLN A 187 8.46 -6.74 8.80
CA GLN A 187 8.60 -5.30 8.51
C GLN A 187 7.97 -4.42 9.60
N TYR A 188 8.64 -4.27 10.74
CA TYR A 188 8.13 -3.53 11.91
C TYR A 188 7.71 -2.07 11.62
N GLN A 189 8.31 -1.42 10.64
CA GLN A 189 8.00 -0.08 10.15
C GLN A 189 6.61 -0.01 9.48
N LEU A 190 6.14 -1.13 8.92
CA LEU A 190 4.83 -1.28 8.29
C LEU A 190 3.73 -1.70 9.28
N ALA A 191 4.07 -1.92 10.57
CA ALA A 191 3.09 -2.33 11.58
C ALA A 191 1.88 -1.37 11.65
N GLY A 192 2.09 -0.07 11.43
CA GLY A 192 0.99 0.88 11.30
C GLY A 192 0.20 1.12 12.58
N PHE A 193 0.83 0.93 13.76
CA PHE A 193 0.18 1.27 15.03
C PHE A 193 -0.13 2.77 15.13
N PRO A 194 -1.22 3.16 15.81
CA PRO A 194 -1.49 4.57 16.13
C PRO A 194 -0.28 5.24 16.78
N GLU A 195 -0.09 6.56 16.56
CA GLU A 195 1.12 7.28 17.00
C GLU A 195 1.42 7.09 18.50
N GLN A 196 0.40 7.03 19.35
CA GLN A 196 0.55 6.91 20.81
C GLN A 196 0.44 5.47 21.32
N HIS A 197 0.48 4.48 20.42
CA HIS A 197 0.34 3.08 20.78
C HIS A 197 1.55 2.58 21.59
N VAL A 198 1.30 1.74 22.60
CA VAL A 198 2.34 1.24 23.52
C VAL A 198 3.44 0.45 22.81
N ALA A 199 3.13 -0.18 21.67
CA ALA A 199 4.10 -0.90 20.86
C ALA A 199 5.35 -0.08 20.52
N TRP A 200 5.20 1.22 20.23
CA TRP A 200 6.33 2.09 19.89
C TRP A 200 7.34 2.29 21.02
N LYS A 201 7.00 1.88 22.25
CA LYS A 201 7.89 1.89 23.43
C LYS A 201 8.56 0.55 23.68
N LEU A 202 8.14 -0.50 22.98
CA LEU A 202 8.61 -1.87 23.17
C LEU A 202 9.53 -2.27 22.02
N ASP A 203 10.54 -3.08 22.31
CA ASP A 203 11.28 -3.75 21.26
C ASP A 203 10.37 -4.78 20.55
N PRO A 204 10.54 -4.95 19.23
CA PRO A 204 11.55 -4.33 18.36
C PRO A 204 11.11 -2.99 17.73
N TRP A 205 9.84 -2.58 17.86
CA TRP A 205 9.32 -1.36 17.22
C TRP A 205 9.98 -0.07 17.70
N ARG A 206 10.51 -0.07 18.94
CA ARG A 206 11.23 1.07 19.52
C ARG A 206 12.39 1.55 18.65
N ARG A 207 13.01 0.66 17.87
CA ARG A 207 14.11 1.02 16.94
C ARG A 207 13.65 1.92 15.79
N TYR A 208 12.36 1.90 15.49
CA TYR A 208 11.71 2.64 14.41
C TYR A 208 10.83 3.78 14.92
N SER A 209 10.91 4.10 16.21
CA SER A 209 10.21 5.22 16.84
C SER A 209 11.18 6.32 17.29
N ASP A 210 10.65 7.53 17.40
CA ASP A 210 11.25 8.64 18.11
C ASP A 210 10.55 8.78 19.46
N CYS A 211 11.33 8.66 20.52
CA CYS A 211 10.87 8.76 21.89
C CYS A 211 11.35 10.07 22.52
N GLU A 212 10.41 10.89 22.96
CA GLU A 212 10.67 12.14 23.65
C GLU A 212 10.26 12.03 25.13
N LEU A 213 11.10 12.55 26.02
CA LEU A 213 10.74 12.73 27.43
C LEU A 213 9.91 14.01 27.55
N VAL A 214 8.59 13.87 27.68
CA VAL A 214 7.74 15.03 27.99
C VAL A 214 7.89 15.45 29.46
N PRO A 215 7.80 16.76 29.77
CA PRO A 215 7.70 17.23 31.15
C PRO A 215 6.57 16.44 31.84
N HIS A 216 6.84 15.84 33.00
CA HIS A 216 6.02 14.83 33.71
C HIS A 216 6.41 13.33 33.55
N LEU A 217 7.64 13.01 33.11
CA LEU A 217 8.29 11.67 33.22
C LEU A 217 7.66 10.51 32.43
N VAL A 218 6.64 10.75 31.61
CA VAL A 218 6.10 9.70 30.74
C VAL A 218 6.80 9.78 29.39
N GLU A 219 7.55 8.73 29.02
CA GLU A 219 8.15 8.63 27.68
C GLU A 219 7.03 8.56 26.64
N SER A 220 7.05 9.45 25.64
CA SER A 220 6.12 9.45 24.51
C SER A 220 6.88 9.04 23.26
N CYS A 221 6.53 7.88 22.69
CA CYS A 221 7.13 7.38 21.46
C CYS A 221 6.12 7.44 20.32
N ARG A 222 6.58 7.82 19.13
CA ARG A 222 5.82 7.85 17.87
C ARG A 222 6.69 7.28 16.74
N PRO A 223 6.12 6.73 15.65
CA PRO A 223 6.95 6.22 14.57
C PRO A 223 7.77 7.34 13.92
N ARG A 224 9.01 7.04 13.50
CA ARG A 224 9.90 8.00 12.81
C ARG A 224 9.33 8.51 11.49
N GLN A 225 8.51 7.70 10.85
CA GLN A 225 7.84 7.99 9.60
C GLN A 225 6.48 7.28 9.60
N SER A 226 5.50 7.83 8.87
CA SER A 226 4.23 7.14 8.72
C SER A 226 4.40 5.84 7.92
N SER A 227 3.56 4.84 8.17
CA SER A 227 3.60 3.58 7.43
C SER A 227 3.31 3.77 5.93
N LEU A 228 2.53 4.79 5.55
CA LEU A 228 2.37 5.18 4.14
C LEU A 228 3.69 5.69 3.52
N GLN A 229 4.41 6.59 4.19
CA GLN A 229 5.69 7.09 3.69
C GLN A 229 6.71 5.95 3.55
N PHE A 230 6.79 5.06 4.54
CA PHE A 230 7.67 3.90 4.44
C PHE A 230 7.23 2.95 3.33
N ALA A 231 5.93 2.70 3.17
CA ALA A 231 5.42 1.84 2.10
C ALA A 231 5.78 2.36 0.70
N ILE A 232 5.65 3.66 0.44
CA ILE A 232 6.06 4.28 -0.84
C ILE A 232 7.54 4.00 -1.10
N HIS A 233 8.40 4.31 -0.14
CA HIS A 233 9.84 4.09 -0.26
C HIS A 233 10.19 2.59 -0.38
N TYR A 234 9.47 1.73 0.32
CA TYR A 234 9.64 0.28 0.28
C TYR A 234 9.30 -0.30 -1.10
N THR A 235 8.19 0.16 -1.71
CA THR A 235 7.82 -0.26 -3.07
C THR A 235 8.80 0.22 -4.12
N GLU A 236 9.36 1.43 -3.96
CA GLU A 236 10.41 1.96 -4.84
C GLU A 236 11.70 1.13 -4.73
N LEU A 237 12.14 0.82 -3.51
CA LEU A 237 13.37 0.04 -3.29
C LEU A 237 13.29 -1.40 -3.77
N THR A 238 12.10 -2.00 -3.74
CA THR A 238 11.92 -3.42 -4.08
C THR A 238 11.70 -3.64 -5.58
N GLY A 239 11.57 -2.59 -6.40
CA GLY A 239 11.30 -2.74 -7.84
C GLY A 239 9.92 -3.35 -8.13
N PHE A 240 8.96 -3.17 -7.21
CA PHE A 240 7.58 -3.64 -7.36
C PHE A 240 6.63 -2.54 -7.84
N GLY A 241 7.15 -1.34 -8.13
CA GLY A 241 6.43 -0.31 -8.87
C GLY A 241 6.04 -0.85 -10.25
N ASP A 242 4.90 -0.39 -10.78
CA ASP A 242 4.41 -0.82 -12.08
C ASP A 242 5.39 -0.34 -13.18
N ASP A 243 6.42 -1.14 -13.44
CA ASP A 243 7.32 -1.02 -14.60
C ASP A 243 6.53 -1.44 -15.85
N ASP A 244 5.53 -0.63 -16.21
CA ASP A 244 5.02 -0.54 -17.58
C ASP A 244 6.07 0.24 -18.39
N ASP A 245 7.30 -0.28 -18.49
CA ASP A 245 8.29 0.20 -19.45
C ASP A 245 7.85 -0.30 -20.82
N ASP A 246 7.00 0.50 -21.47
CA ASP A 246 6.81 0.54 -22.92
C ASP A 246 8.13 1.00 -23.59
N ASP A 247 9.19 0.20 -23.43
CA ASP A 247 10.46 0.42 -24.11
C ASP A 247 10.35 -0.10 -25.55
N ASP A 248 9.66 0.69 -26.38
CA ASP A 248 9.67 0.62 -27.85
C ASP A 248 11.06 1.07 -28.40
N SER A 249 12.17 0.63 -27.78
CA SER A 249 13.51 0.79 -28.33
C SER A 249 13.86 -0.40 -29.20
N ASP A 250 13.33 -0.36 -30.43
CA ASP A 250 13.98 -1.01 -31.57
C ASP A 250 15.45 -0.52 -31.64
N ASP A 251 16.36 -1.46 -31.87
CA ASP A 251 17.78 -1.31 -32.21
C ASP A 251 18.77 -0.85 -31.11
N SER A 252 19.33 -1.82 -30.37
CA SER A 252 20.78 -2.09 -30.46
C SER A 252 21.19 -3.35 -29.67
N ASP A 253 21.83 -4.27 -30.39
CA ASP A 253 22.67 -5.33 -29.84
C ASP A 253 23.76 -4.71 -28.94
N ASP A 254 23.68 -4.90 -27.63
CA ASP A 254 24.84 -5.20 -26.77
C ASP A 254 24.33 -5.58 -25.37
N LYS A 255 24.41 -6.89 -25.08
CA LYS A 255 24.17 -7.46 -23.75
C LYS A 255 25.44 -7.31 -22.94
N ASP A 256 25.35 -6.65 -21.79
CA ASP A 256 26.20 -6.94 -20.64
C ASP A 256 25.36 -7.09 -19.38
N ASP A 257 25.57 -8.23 -18.73
CA ASP A 257 24.85 -8.87 -17.64
C ASP A 257 25.34 -8.30 -16.30
N ASP A 258 24.49 -7.60 -15.53
CA ASP A 258 24.76 -7.32 -14.11
C ASP A 258 23.46 -7.07 -13.30
N THR A 259 22.66 -8.12 -13.11
CA THR A 259 21.43 -8.08 -12.28
C THR A 259 21.63 -8.58 -10.85
N THR A 260 22.85 -8.91 -10.42
CA THR A 260 23.08 -9.58 -9.12
C THR A 260 23.31 -8.61 -7.94
N ALA A 261 23.42 -7.29 -8.17
CA ALA A 261 23.87 -6.32 -7.16
C ALA A 261 22.78 -5.61 -6.32
N ILE A 262 21.49 -5.94 -6.49
CA ILE A 262 20.38 -5.18 -5.88
C ILE A 262 20.06 -5.64 -4.44
N PHE A 263 20.21 -6.93 -4.14
CA PHE A 263 19.72 -7.49 -2.85
C PHE A 263 20.64 -7.25 -1.66
N GLU A 264 21.93 -6.98 -1.86
CA GLU A 264 22.88 -6.72 -0.77
C GLU A 264 22.80 -5.27 -0.25
N ARG A 265 22.27 -4.33 -1.06
CA ARG A 265 22.15 -2.90 -0.69
C ARG A 265 21.06 -2.58 0.33
N VAL A 266 20.06 -3.44 0.48
CA VAL A 266 18.97 -3.23 1.48
C VAL A 266 19.44 -3.64 2.89
N ARG A 267 20.37 -4.60 3.00
CA ARG A 267 20.88 -5.10 4.28
C ARG A 267 22.00 -4.24 4.89
N ILE A 268 22.79 -3.57 4.03
CA ILE A 268 23.97 -2.80 4.45
C ILE A 268 23.60 -1.43 5.07
N LYS A 269 22.39 -0.89 4.83
CA LYS A 269 22.02 0.46 5.33
C LYS A 269 21.63 0.54 6.81
N ASP A 270 21.42 -0.58 7.51
CA ASP A 270 21.12 -0.56 8.95
C ASP A 270 22.33 -0.15 9.81
N ASP A 271 23.55 -0.39 9.34
CA ASP A 271 24.78 -0.02 10.05
C ASP A 271 25.09 1.49 9.94
N ASP A 272 24.79 2.12 8.80
CA ASP A 272 24.97 3.57 8.58
C ASP A 272 24.05 4.43 9.49
N ILE A 273 22.89 3.89 9.86
CA ILE A 273 21.95 4.53 10.78
C ILE A 273 22.51 4.47 12.22
N GLN A 274 23.23 3.42 12.60
CA GLN A 274 23.90 3.34 13.91
C GLN A 274 25.08 4.31 14.03
N GLU A 275 25.86 4.48 12.97
CA GLU A 275 26.97 5.45 12.88
C GLU A 275 26.48 6.90 13.04
N SER A 276 25.32 7.21 12.43
CA SER A 276 24.67 8.52 12.48
C SER A 276 24.13 8.87 13.88
N ALA A 277 23.61 7.88 14.61
CA ALA A 277 23.14 8.05 15.98
C ALA A 277 24.30 8.27 16.96
N ARG A 278 25.42 7.58 16.78
CA ARG A 278 26.66 7.78 17.58
C ARG A 278 27.26 9.17 17.37
N ARG A 279 27.26 9.71 16.14
CA ARG A 279 27.75 11.07 15.85
C ARG A 279 26.90 12.18 16.50
N LYS A 280 25.59 11.97 16.70
CA LYS A 280 24.72 12.93 17.40
C LYS A 280 24.91 12.94 18.92
N GLN A 281 25.24 11.80 19.54
CA GLN A 281 25.56 11.76 20.98
C GLN A 281 26.89 12.46 21.32
N ASN A 282 27.91 12.37 20.46
CA ASN A 282 29.21 12.99 20.72
C ASN A 282 29.26 14.51 20.45
N SER A 283 28.33 15.07 19.67
CA SER A 283 28.29 16.51 19.37
C SER A 283 27.56 17.37 20.43
N GLY A 284 26.87 16.73 21.38
CA GLY A 284 26.15 17.40 22.47
C GLY A 284 27.04 17.95 23.60
N LEU A 285 28.32 17.56 23.66
CA LEU A 285 29.21 17.92 24.79
C LEU A 285 30.08 19.17 24.58
N VAL A 286 29.98 19.87 23.44
CA VAL A 286 30.92 20.97 23.09
C VAL A 286 30.30 22.36 23.09
N ARG A 287 29.00 22.54 23.36
CA ARG A 287 28.33 23.85 23.19
C ARG A 287 27.74 24.44 24.46
N GLU A 288 28.51 24.46 25.54
CA GLU A 288 28.20 25.21 26.76
C GLU A 288 29.41 26.02 27.22
N ARG A 289 29.82 27.03 26.42
CA ARG A 289 30.70 28.13 26.85
C ARG A 289 30.73 29.23 25.80
N ARG A 290 29.79 30.18 25.88
CA ARG A 290 29.98 31.60 25.56
C ARG A 290 28.71 32.39 25.85
N ARG A 291 28.66 32.93 27.07
CA ARG A 291 27.87 34.11 27.42
C ARG A 291 28.82 35.25 27.75
N MET A 292 28.33 36.46 27.47
CA MET A 292 28.76 37.80 27.91
C MET A 292 29.70 38.58 26.98
N SER A 293 29.16 39.63 26.35
CA SER A 293 29.53 41.01 26.68
C SER A 293 28.54 42.05 26.12
N ASN A 294 28.18 42.96 27.03
CA ASN A 294 27.40 44.20 26.96
C ASN A 294 27.65 45.16 25.77
N GLY A 295 26.67 46.05 25.52
CA GLY A 295 27.00 47.47 25.27
C GLY A 295 26.04 48.35 24.44
N ARG A 296 25.14 49.06 25.14
CA ARG A 296 24.87 50.52 25.06
C ARG A 296 24.13 51.18 23.86
N LYS A 297 22.90 51.66 24.19
CA LYS A 297 22.19 52.95 23.92
C LYS A 297 22.50 53.76 22.63
N HIS A 298 21.44 54.13 21.89
CA HIS A 298 20.94 55.53 21.84
C HIS A 298 19.54 55.67 21.18
N SER A 299 18.85 56.70 21.67
CA SER A 299 17.57 57.36 21.35
C SER A 299 17.14 57.53 19.89
N GLY A 300 15.81 57.58 19.67
CA GLY A 300 15.22 58.26 18.51
C GLY A 300 13.74 57.91 18.29
N PHE A 301 12.84 58.62 18.96
CA PHE A 301 11.40 58.66 18.66
C PHE A 301 11.18 59.42 17.34
N ASN A 302 10.44 58.86 16.37
CA ASN A 302 9.47 59.60 15.57
C ASN A 302 8.52 58.68 14.81
N ALA A 303 7.34 59.25 14.57
CA ALA A 303 6.07 58.61 14.30
C ALA A 303 5.83 58.22 12.83
N SER A 304 4.83 57.35 12.66
CA SER A 304 3.97 57.18 11.47
C SER A 304 4.65 56.75 10.17
N ASP A 305 4.47 55.48 9.78
CA ASP A 305 4.12 55.22 8.37
C ASP A 305 3.41 53.87 8.18
N SER A 306 2.33 53.92 7.41
CA SER A 306 1.50 52.79 7.01
C SER A 306 2.19 52.01 5.88
N GLY A 307 2.74 50.84 6.20
CA GLY A 307 3.41 49.95 5.26
C GLY A 307 2.49 49.45 4.15
N SER A 308 2.75 49.94 2.94
CA SER A 308 2.13 49.53 1.68
C SER A 308 2.69 48.17 1.23
N ILE A 309 1.81 47.33 0.67
CA ILE A 309 2.14 46.06 0.01
C ILE A 309 3.08 46.33 -1.18
N PRO A 310 4.17 45.56 -1.38
CA PRO A 310 5.09 45.80 -2.50
C PRO A 310 4.41 45.48 -3.83
N SER A 311 4.25 46.53 -4.64
CA SER A 311 3.88 46.47 -6.06
C SER A 311 4.98 45.75 -6.83
N PHE A 312 4.70 44.53 -7.27
CA PHE A 312 5.47 43.85 -8.31
C PHE A 312 5.24 44.58 -9.64
N ARG A 313 6.28 45.22 -10.18
CA ARG A 313 6.33 45.66 -11.58
C ARG A 313 6.93 44.53 -12.42
N PRO A 314 6.26 44.05 -13.49
CA PRO A 314 6.89 43.11 -14.41
C PRO A 314 7.94 43.83 -15.25
N ALA A 315 9.14 43.26 -15.27
CA ALA A 315 10.21 43.67 -16.17
C ALA A 315 9.79 43.36 -17.62
N SER A 316 9.84 44.38 -18.47
CA SER A 316 9.64 44.27 -19.92
C SER A 316 10.85 43.55 -20.52
N TYR A 317 10.73 42.24 -20.74
CA TYR A 317 11.69 41.43 -21.49
C TYR A 317 11.12 41.17 -22.88
N LYS A 318 11.78 41.72 -23.90
CA LYS A 318 11.47 41.51 -25.31
C LYS A 318 12.46 40.51 -25.89
N ASP A 319 12.06 39.25 -25.96
CA ASP A 319 12.48 38.36 -27.04
C ASP A 319 11.27 37.48 -27.43
N LYS A 320 10.93 37.47 -28.72
CA LYS A 320 9.64 36.97 -29.24
C LYS A 320 9.78 35.57 -29.81
N THR A 321 10.02 34.58 -28.96
CA THR A 321 9.36 33.28 -29.15
C THR A 321 8.01 33.41 -28.46
N HIS A 322 6.96 33.71 -29.22
CA HIS A 322 5.61 33.77 -28.65
C HIS A 322 5.29 32.40 -28.07
N ASP A 323 5.35 32.28 -26.75
CA ASP A 323 4.85 31.09 -26.08
C ASP A 323 3.39 30.89 -26.45
N PRO A 324 2.98 29.64 -26.66
CA PRO A 324 1.63 29.36 -27.09
C PRO A 324 0.69 29.75 -25.96
N ASP A 325 -0.16 30.74 -26.20
CA ASP A 325 -1.25 31.12 -25.31
C ASP A 325 -2.30 30.00 -25.16
N ILE A 326 -2.23 28.98 -26.02
CA ILE A 326 -3.19 27.89 -26.13
C ILE A 326 -2.46 26.54 -26.09
N VAL A 327 -2.90 25.67 -25.20
CA VAL A 327 -2.50 24.26 -25.13
C VAL A 327 -3.68 23.40 -25.58
N TYR A 328 -3.40 22.37 -26.38
CA TYR A 328 -4.39 21.42 -26.87
C TYR A 328 -4.29 20.11 -26.11
N VAL A 329 -5.41 19.63 -25.59
CA VAL A 329 -5.48 18.41 -24.77
C VAL A 329 -6.44 17.42 -25.43
N SER A 330 -5.96 16.22 -25.70
CA SER A 330 -6.76 15.06 -26.14
C SER A 330 -7.52 14.45 -24.96
N SER A 331 -8.79 14.08 -25.16
CA SER A 331 -9.54 13.31 -24.16
C SER A 331 -10.71 12.55 -24.79
N ARG A 332 -11.07 11.42 -24.19
CA ARG A 332 -12.27 10.64 -24.56
C ARG A 332 -13.56 11.17 -23.95
N LEU A 333 -13.44 12.07 -22.97
CA LEU A 333 -14.62 12.70 -22.38
C LEU A 333 -15.28 13.56 -23.44
N SER A 334 -16.60 13.46 -23.56
CA SER A 334 -17.36 14.46 -24.30
C SER A 334 -17.35 15.81 -23.57
N PRO A 335 -17.55 16.94 -24.26
CA PRO A 335 -17.67 18.26 -23.64
C PRO A 335 -18.68 18.30 -22.48
N GLN A 336 -19.80 17.57 -22.62
CA GLN A 336 -20.82 17.47 -21.57
C GLN A 336 -20.32 16.68 -20.35
N GLU A 337 -19.52 15.63 -20.55
CA GLU A 337 -18.90 14.85 -19.47
C GLU A 337 -17.79 15.63 -18.79
N ALA A 338 -16.88 16.24 -19.54
CA ALA A 338 -15.84 17.13 -19.02
C ALA A 338 -16.47 18.27 -18.19
N LYS A 339 -17.53 18.91 -18.69
CA LYS A 339 -18.29 19.93 -17.94
C LYS A 339 -18.87 19.38 -16.64
N ARG A 340 -19.48 18.19 -16.66
CA ARG A 340 -20.01 17.54 -15.44
C ARG A 340 -18.90 17.20 -14.45
N GLN A 341 -17.73 16.79 -14.93
CA GLN A 341 -16.55 16.52 -14.13
C GLN A 341 -15.89 17.80 -13.60
N ARG A 342 -16.34 18.98 -14.06
CA ARG A 342 -15.76 20.30 -13.79
C ARG A 342 -14.40 20.53 -14.47
N GLY A 343 -14.07 19.72 -15.47
CA GLY A 343 -12.85 19.83 -16.28
C GLY A 343 -12.33 18.49 -16.78
N LEU A 344 -11.06 18.48 -17.16
CA LEU A 344 -10.29 17.31 -17.60
C LEU A 344 -9.28 16.96 -16.49
N LEU A 345 -9.28 15.70 -16.04
CA LEU A 345 -8.30 15.20 -15.08
C LEU A 345 -7.36 14.19 -15.76
N PRO A 346 -6.14 13.99 -15.24
CA PRO A 346 -5.27 12.90 -15.67
C PRO A 346 -6.01 11.55 -15.68
N ALA A 347 -5.80 10.75 -16.73
CA ALA A 347 -6.51 9.48 -16.91
C ALA A 347 -6.14 8.44 -15.85
N LYS A 348 -4.86 8.36 -15.48
CA LYS A 348 -4.38 7.56 -14.36
C LYS A 348 -4.29 8.44 -13.12
N ALA A 349 -4.94 8.04 -12.02
CA ALA A 349 -4.87 8.77 -10.75
C ALA A 349 -3.42 8.92 -10.24
N ALA A 350 -2.53 7.99 -10.61
CA ALA A 350 -1.13 7.98 -10.23
C ALA A 350 -0.28 9.01 -10.99
N SER A 351 -0.58 9.29 -12.27
CA SER A 351 0.33 10.11 -13.09
C SER A 351 0.29 11.59 -12.73
N ASN A 352 -0.82 12.10 -12.16
CA ASN A 352 -1.07 13.52 -11.83
C ASN A 352 -0.78 14.53 -12.97
N LYS A 353 -0.43 14.04 -14.16
CA LYS A 353 -0.03 14.76 -15.37
C LYS A 353 -1.03 14.40 -16.46
N LEU A 354 -1.58 15.43 -17.08
CA LEU A 354 -2.41 15.32 -18.26
C LEU A 354 -1.56 15.76 -19.47
N PRO A 355 -1.37 14.90 -20.49
CA PRO A 355 -0.61 15.28 -21.68
C PRO A 355 -1.34 16.38 -22.44
N GLY A 356 -0.57 17.34 -22.94
CA GLY A 356 -1.03 18.43 -23.80
C GLY A 356 0.00 18.72 -24.88
N HIS A 357 -0.43 19.50 -25.88
CA HIS A 357 0.38 19.85 -27.04
C HIS A 357 0.22 21.31 -27.40
N VAL A 358 1.26 21.92 -27.97
CA VAL A 358 1.20 23.30 -28.49
C VAL A 358 0.48 23.38 -29.85
N SER A 359 0.12 22.22 -30.43
CA SER A 359 -0.42 22.07 -31.78
C SER A 359 -1.67 21.20 -31.76
N LEU A 360 -2.74 21.70 -32.39
CA LEU A 360 -4.02 21.00 -32.53
C LEU A 360 -3.84 19.66 -33.26
N THR A 361 -2.96 19.63 -34.28
CA THR A 361 -2.72 18.43 -35.08
C THR A 361 -2.05 17.33 -34.27
N ASP A 362 -1.12 17.69 -33.37
CA ASP A 362 -0.41 16.73 -32.54
C ASP A 362 -1.33 16.16 -31.46
N ALA A 363 -2.14 17.00 -30.80
CA ALA A 363 -3.18 16.53 -29.88
C ALA A 363 -4.22 15.62 -30.57
N ALA A 364 -4.62 15.95 -31.81
CA ALA A 364 -5.53 15.09 -32.57
C ALA A 364 -4.91 13.74 -32.95
N ARG A 365 -3.60 13.73 -33.26
CA ARG A 365 -2.85 12.50 -33.55
C ARG A 365 -2.74 11.61 -32.31
N ASP A 366 -2.40 12.20 -31.18
CA ASP A 366 -2.31 11.53 -29.89
C ASP A 366 -3.66 10.92 -29.47
N GLY A 367 -4.73 11.72 -29.50
CA GLY A 367 -6.07 11.23 -29.19
C GLY A 367 -6.57 10.11 -30.12
N ARG A 368 -6.08 10.02 -31.36
CA ARG A 368 -6.34 8.88 -32.25
C ARG A 368 -5.53 7.65 -31.86
N ARG A 369 -4.25 7.82 -31.52
CA ARG A 369 -3.38 6.73 -31.06
C ARG A 369 -3.99 6.07 -29.82
N GLU A 370 -4.43 6.86 -28.85
CA GLU A 370 -5.10 6.34 -27.66
C GLU A 370 -6.33 5.48 -27.99
N VAL A 371 -7.18 5.93 -28.92
CA VAL A 371 -8.36 5.16 -29.34
C VAL A 371 -7.95 3.88 -30.06
N MET A 372 -6.92 3.91 -30.90
CA MET A 372 -6.42 2.71 -31.58
C MET A 372 -5.93 1.66 -30.57
N VAL A 373 -5.07 2.05 -29.63
CA VAL A 373 -4.53 1.16 -28.57
C VAL A 373 -5.67 0.55 -27.74
N SER A 374 -6.68 1.33 -27.38
CA SER A 374 -7.81 0.82 -26.59
C SER A 374 -8.86 0.02 -27.38
N SER A 375 -8.89 0.14 -28.71
CA SER A 375 -9.92 -0.46 -29.56
C SER A 375 -9.76 -1.96 -29.84
N SER A 376 -8.76 -2.61 -29.24
CA SER A 376 -8.71 -4.08 -29.11
C SER A 376 -10.02 -4.64 -28.48
N CYS A 377 -10.76 -3.81 -27.72
CA CYS A 377 -12.09 -4.12 -27.21
C CYS A 377 -13.23 -3.64 -28.14
N ARG A 378 -13.65 -4.45 -29.13
CA ARG A 378 -14.90 -4.51 -29.95
C ARG A 378 -15.82 -3.28 -30.25
N ASN A 379 -15.61 -2.08 -29.71
CA ASN A 379 -16.43 -0.89 -29.94
C ASN A 379 -15.65 0.14 -30.78
N ARG A 380 -15.69 -0.04 -32.10
CA ARG A 380 -14.94 0.74 -33.11
C ARG A 380 -15.39 2.21 -33.30
N GLN A 381 -16.04 2.84 -32.33
CA GLN A 381 -16.66 4.17 -32.50
C GLN A 381 -16.54 5.09 -31.28
N ALA A 382 -15.54 4.91 -30.42
CA ALA A 382 -15.25 5.93 -29.41
C ALA A 382 -14.72 7.20 -30.12
N ALA A 383 -15.49 8.29 -30.07
CA ALA A 383 -15.02 9.58 -30.54
C ALA A 383 -13.99 10.15 -29.55
N THR A 384 -12.88 10.69 -30.07
CA THR A 384 -11.93 11.48 -29.26
C THR A 384 -12.26 12.96 -29.45
N PHE A 385 -12.09 13.75 -28.40
CA PHE A 385 -12.21 15.20 -28.45
C PHE A 385 -10.84 15.83 -28.23
N VAL A 386 -10.60 16.96 -28.89
CA VAL A 386 -9.44 17.81 -28.63
C VAL A 386 -9.94 19.14 -28.10
N TYR A 387 -9.43 19.51 -26.93
CA TYR A 387 -9.80 20.72 -26.22
C TYR A 387 -8.72 21.77 -26.39
N ALA A 388 -9.10 22.99 -26.77
CA ALA A 388 -8.24 24.15 -26.70
C ALA A 388 -8.35 24.76 -25.30
N VAL A 389 -7.23 24.95 -24.63
CA VAL A 389 -7.15 25.37 -23.23
C VAL A 389 -6.23 26.58 -23.15
N ARG A 390 -6.65 27.61 -22.40
CA ARG A 390 -5.77 28.75 -22.13
C ARG A 390 -4.58 28.29 -21.29
N ALA A 391 -3.36 28.59 -21.75
CA ALA A 391 -2.14 28.25 -21.03
C ALA A 391 -2.11 28.92 -19.66
N THR A 392 -1.62 28.20 -18.65
CA THR A 392 -1.54 28.69 -17.26
C THR A 392 -0.26 28.20 -16.58
N PRO A 393 0.16 28.81 -15.46
CA PRO A 393 1.43 28.48 -14.81
C PRO A 393 1.59 27.01 -14.35
N ASN A 394 0.52 26.24 -14.20
CA ASN A 394 0.59 24.81 -13.87
C ASN A 394 0.89 23.90 -15.09
N MET A 395 1.23 24.48 -16.24
CA MET A 395 1.56 23.77 -17.47
C MET A 395 3.03 23.96 -17.78
N VAL A 396 3.75 22.85 -17.99
CA VAL A 396 5.20 22.85 -18.22
C VAL A 396 5.49 22.33 -19.62
N ARG A 397 6.23 23.09 -20.42
CA ARG A 397 6.70 22.62 -21.72
C ARG A 397 7.81 21.59 -21.51
N SER A 398 7.68 20.44 -22.15
CA SER A 398 8.75 19.42 -22.14
C SER A 398 9.95 19.94 -22.93
N LYS A 399 11.16 19.77 -22.40
CA LYS A 399 12.41 20.03 -23.14
C LYS A 399 12.79 18.88 -24.07
N THR A 400 12.38 17.66 -23.74
CA THR A 400 12.74 16.43 -24.45
C THR A 400 11.84 16.16 -25.65
N SER A 401 10.57 16.52 -25.54
CA SER A 401 9.57 16.27 -26.59
C SER A 401 9.08 17.60 -27.17
N GLU A 402 9.52 17.91 -28.40
CA GLU A 402 9.18 19.15 -29.07
C GLU A 402 7.65 19.33 -29.14
N GLY A 403 7.15 20.41 -28.52
CA GLY A 403 5.74 20.75 -28.53
C GLY A 403 4.85 19.98 -27.55
N ALA A 404 5.41 19.08 -26.75
CA ALA A 404 4.69 18.44 -25.64
C ALA A 404 4.60 19.37 -24.42
N VAL A 405 3.47 19.29 -23.72
CA VAL A 405 3.17 20.07 -22.51
C VAL A 405 2.63 19.13 -21.45
N SER A 406 3.22 19.17 -20.26
CA SER A 406 2.73 18.48 -19.07
C SER A 406 1.77 19.40 -18.31
N VAL A 407 0.48 19.05 -18.29
CA VAL A 407 -0.54 19.80 -17.54
C VAL A 407 -0.72 19.18 -16.16
N VAL A 408 -0.13 19.80 -15.14
CA VAL A 408 -0.08 19.24 -13.79
C VAL A 408 -1.40 19.46 -13.05
N GLY A 409 -2.00 18.37 -12.55
CA GLY A 409 -3.25 18.37 -11.80
C GLY A 409 -4.54 18.42 -12.63
N GLY A 410 -4.45 18.67 -13.95
CA GLY A 410 -5.57 18.74 -14.88
C GLY A 410 -5.98 20.15 -15.30
N VAL A 411 -7.09 20.25 -16.02
CA VAL A 411 -7.65 21.49 -16.61
C VAL A 411 -9.05 21.72 -16.10
N ARG A 412 -9.36 22.93 -15.59
CA ARG A 412 -10.73 23.25 -15.15
C ARG A 412 -11.65 23.54 -16.33
N TRP A 413 -12.93 23.23 -16.22
CA TRP A 413 -13.90 23.52 -17.29
C TRP A 413 -13.94 25.00 -17.69
N PRO A 414 -13.90 25.98 -16.77
CA PRO A 414 -13.84 27.39 -17.14
C PRO A 414 -12.51 27.84 -17.80
N GLN A 415 -11.50 26.98 -17.84
CA GLN A 415 -10.22 27.25 -18.52
C GLN A 415 -10.22 26.79 -19.99
N VAL A 416 -11.18 25.94 -20.36
CA VAL A 416 -11.33 25.43 -21.73
C VAL A 416 -11.91 26.53 -22.62
N LEU A 417 -11.20 26.91 -23.68
CA LEU A 417 -11.63 27.91 -24.68
C LEU A 417 -12.69 27.33 -25.62
N GLY A 418 -12.51 26.07 -26.02
CA GLY A 418 -13.38 25.37 -26.94
C GLY A 418 -12.91 23.95 -27.22
N TRP A 419 -13.60 23.23 -28.09
CA TRP A 419 -13.27 21.85 -28.45
C TRP A 419 -13.66 21.51 -29.88
N THR A 420 -13.15 20.39 -30.37
CA THR A 420 -13.61 19.77 -31.61
C THR A 420 -13.57 18.25 -31.48
N SER A 421 -14.45 17.54 -32.21
CA SER A 421 -14.45 16.08 -32.25
C SER A 421 -13.51 15.59 -33.35
N VAL A 422 -12.64 14.64 -33.00
CA VAL A 422 -11.76 13.96 -33.94
C VAL A 422 -12.47 12.70 -34.40
N ALA A 423 -13.11 12.73 -35.56
CA ALA A 423 -13.64 11.51 -36.15
C ALA A 423 -12.48 10.61 -36.63
N SER A 424 -12.65 9.29 -36.47
CA SER A 424 -11.63 8.28 -36.83
C SER A 424 -11.23 8.29 -38.32
N ARG A 425 -12.04 8.89 -39.21
CA ARG A 425 -11.85 8.83 -40.67
C ARG A 425 -11.41 10.14 -41.32
N ASP A 426 -11.35 11.24 -40.59
CA ASP A 426 -11.04 12.54 -41.21
C ASP A 426 -9.55 12.64 -41.52
N LYS A 427 -9.20 13.28 -42.64
CA LYS A 427 -7.80 13.55 -42.97
C LYS A 427 -7.28 14.66 -42.04
N LEU A 428 -6.28 14.37 -41.21
CA LEU A 428 -5.64 15.32 -40.29
C LEU A 428 -5.09 16.57 -41.00
N GLN A 429 -4.85 16.51 -42.31
CA GLN A 429 -4.24 17.59 -43.10
C GLN A 429 -5.08 18.88 -43.15
N ASP A 430 -6.38 18.80 -42.89
CA ASP A 430 -7.31 19.94 -42.97
C ASP A 430 -7.42 20.74 -41.64
N TRP A 431 -6.73 20.31 -40.58
CA TRP A 431 -6.90 20.84 -39.21
C TRP A 431 -6.01 22.04 -38.88
N LYS A 432 -5.58 22.81 -39.90
CA LYS A 432 -4.63 23.91 -39.71
C LYS A 432 -5.23 25.18 -39.12
N THR A 433 -6.55 25.31 -39.04
CA THR A 433 -7.21 26.54 -38.56
C THR A 433 -8.06 26.31 -37.29
N PRO A 434 -7.88 27.14 -36.24
CA PRO A 434 -8.71 27.12 -35.02
C PRO A 434 -10.20 27.41 -35.23
N SER A 435 -10.60 27.83 -36.44
CA SER A 435 -11.98 28.18 -36.79
C SER A 435 -12.97 27.02 -36.68
N ALA A 436 -12.49 25.78 -36.52
CA ALA A 436 -13.32 24.59 -36.34
C ALA A 436 -13.64 24.26 -34.88
N LEU A 437 -13.20 25.08 -33.91
CA LEU A 437 -13.49 24.86 -32.49
C LEU A 437 -14.87 25.39 -32.11
N GLU A 438 -15.68 24.54 -31.49
CA GLU A 438 -16.90 24.95 -30.79
C GLU A 438 -16.50 25.70 -29.52
N SER A 439 -16.93 26.95 -29.39
CA SER A 439 -16.60 27.81 -28.25
C SER A 439 -17.25 27.32 -26.95
N ASN A 440 -16.51 27.37 -25.85
CA ASN A 440 -17.04 27.06 -24.52
C ASN A 440 -17.68 28.31 -23.90
N PRO A 441 -19.02 28.39 -23.78
CA PRO A 441 -19.70 29.56 -23.19
C PRO A 441 -19.42 29.73 -21.69
N ALA A 442 -18.80 28.74 -21.04
CA ALA A 442 -18.42 28.82 -19.63
C ALA A 442 -16.94 29.18 -19.43
N TYR A 443 -16.21 29.55 -20.49
CA TYR A 443 -14.86 30.06 -20.38
C TYR A 443 -14.82 31.32 -19.51
N ASP A 444 -13.86 31.38 -18.59
CA ASP A 444 -13.65 32.51 -17.70
C ASP A 444 -12.43 33.30 -18.18
N SER A 445 -12.67 34.53 -18.64
CA SER A 445 -11.61 35.38 -19.21
C SER A 445 -10.52 35.75 -18.21
N ARG A 446 -10.70 35.51 -16.91
CA ARG A 446 -9.62 35.68 -15.91
C ARG A 446 -8.36 34.86 -16.25
N PHE A 447 -8.49 33.77 -17.00
CA PHE A 447 -7.36 32.93 -17.41
C PHE A 447 -6.48 33.64 -18.45
N ASP A 448 -6.99 34.67 -19.13
CA ASP A 448 -6.23 35.49 -20.07
C ASP A 448 -5.09 36.26 -19.37
N ASP A 449 -5.24 36.55 -18.07
CA ASP A 449 -4.31 37.36 -17.30
C ASP A 449 -3.21 36.54 -16.56
N LEU A 450 -3.29 35.21 -16.55
CA LEU A 450 -2.47 34.38 -15.65
C LEU A 450 -1.03 34.14 -16.13
N GLY A 451 -0.64 34.67 -17.29
CA GLY A 451 0.63 34.33 -17.95
C GLY A 451 0.58 32.91 -18.54
N GLY A 452 1.39 32.67 -19.58
CA GLY A 452 1.37 31.44 -20.35
C GLY A 452 1.93 30.21 -19.61
N LEU A 453 2.73 29.42 -20.32
CA LEU A 453 3.37 28.24 -19.75
C LEU A 453 4.35 28.62 -18.62
N PHE A 454 4.74 27.64 -17.82
CA PHE A 454 5.82 27.82 -16.86
C PHE A 454 7.17 28.06 -17.56
N HIS A 455 7.86 29.14 -17.19
CA HIS A 455 9.16 29.55 -17.72
C HIS A 455 10.23 29.66 -16.62
N GLY A 456 10.35 28.64 -15.79
CA GLY A 456 11.45 28.54 -14.83
C GLY A 456 12.80 28.26 -15.52
N PRO A 457 13.92 28.66 -14.90
CA PRO A 457 15.26 28.36 -15.42
C PRO A 457 15.52 26.83 -15.47
N ASP A 458 15.01 26.12 -14.47
CA ASP A 458 15.13 24.68 -14.31
C ASP A 458 13.78 24.00 -14.61
N GLU A 459 13.85 22.83 -15.25
CA GLU A 459 12.66 21.99 -15.45
C GLU A 459 12.26 21.41 -14.08
N PRO A 460 11.01 21.61 -13.63
CA PRO A 460 10.57 21.08 -12.35
C PRO A 460 10.61 19.55 -12.39
N ASP A 461 10.96 18.94 -11.26
CA ASP A 461 10.77 17.50 -11.09
C ASP A 461 9.26 17.19 -11.09
N LEU A 462 8.79 16.63 -12.20
CA LEU A 462 7.40 16.19 -12.38
C LEU A 462 7.26 14.67 -12.31
N GLU A 463 8.33 13.95 -11.99
CA GLU A 463 8.34 12.49 -11.91
C GLU A 463 8.09 12.00 -10.48
N THR A 464 8.49 12.79 -9.48
CA THR A 464 8.18 12.46 -8.07
C THR A 464 6.90 13.13 -7.57
N ALA A 465 6.20 12.45 -6.65
CA ALA A 465 5.02 13.02 -5.98
C ALA A 465 5.36 14.31 -5.19
N SER A 466 6.56 14.36 -4.59
CA SER A 466 7.09 15.55 -3.93
C SER A 466 7.33 16.70 -4.90
N GLY A 467 7.93 16.41 -6.05
CA GLY A 467 8.21 17.39 -7.10
C GLY A 467 6.92 18.00 -7.64
N LEU A 468 5.94 17.16 -8.01
CA LEU A 468 4.60 17.58 -8.43
C LEU A 468 3.89 18.46 -7.38
N THR A 469 3.96 18.07 -6.11
CA THR A 469 3.34 18.83 -5.01
C THR A 469 4.05 20.16 -4.78
N SER A 470 5.38 20.21 -4.90
CA SER A 470 6.16 21.45 -4.80
C SER A 470 5.83 22.38 -5.96
N PHE A 471 5.82 21.87 -7.18
CA PHE A 471 5.48 22.63 -8.38
C PHE A 471 4.08 23.24 -8.28
N MET A 472 3.08 22.47 -7.86
CA MET A 472 1.70 22.97 -7.72
C MET A 472 1.52 23.94 -6.55
N ARG A 473 2.39 23.87 -5.52
CA ARG A 473 2.41 24.86 -4.45
C ARG A 473 2.75 26.24 -4.94
N ASP A 474 3.71 26.30 -5.85
CA ASP A 474 4.22 27.57 -6.37
C ASP A 474 3.36 28.07 -7.54
N ASN A 475 2.79 27.17 -8.35
CA ASN A 475 2.13 27.52 -9.62
C ASN A 475 0.63 27.20 -9.70
N GLY A 476 0.11 26.35 -8.81
CA GLY A 476 -1.26 25.83 -8.89
C GLY A 476 -2.34 26.74 -8.32
N ARG A 477 -1.98 27.77 -7.53
CA ARG A 477 -2.95 28.65 -6.86
C ARG A 477 -3.84 29.40 -7.85
N SER A 478 -3.28 29.80 -9.00
CA SER A 478 -3.96 30.54 -10.07
C SER A 478 -5.10 29.73 -10.71
N VAL A 479 -4.92 28.41 -10.79
CA VAL A 479 -5.91 27.43 -11.27
C VAL A 479 -6.73 26.80 -10.13
N GLY A 480 -6.67 27.36 -8.92
CA GLY A 480 -7.49 26.96 -7.79
C GLY A 480 -7.04 25.70 -7.07
N TRP A 481 -5.76 25.35 -7.12
CA TRP A 481 -5.18 24.26 -6.34
C TRP A 481 -5.22 24.58 -4.83
N THR A 482 -5.61 23.59 -4.03
CA THR A 482 -5.87 23.76 -2.59
C THR A 482 -4.88 23.01 -1.69
N GLY A 483 -3.76 22.53 -2.24
CA GLY A 483 -2.74 21.79 -1.47
C GLY A 483 -2.72 20.28 -1.68
N SER A 484 -3.62 19.73 -2.50
CA SER A 484 -3.69 18.30 -2.78
C SER A 484 -4.16 18.03 -4.21
N PHE A 485 -3.72 16.91 -4.78
CA PHE A 485 -4.28 16.38 -6.02
C PHE A 485 -5.59 15.60 -5.77
N PRO A 486 -6.46 15.44 -6.78
CA PRO A 486 -6.46 16.15 -8.07
C PRO A 486 -6.84 17.64 -7.93
N LEU A 487 -6.61 18.45 -8.98
CA LEU A 487 -6.87 19.91 -8.94
C LEU A 487 -8.32 20.27 -8.57
N PHE A 488 -9.27 19.40 -8.93
CA PHE A 488 -10.67 19.50 -8.54
C PHE A 488 -11.27 18.10 -8.43
N LYS A 489 -12.26 17.97 -7.54
CA LYS A 489 -13.01 16.72 -7.38
C LYS A 489 -14.06 16.59 -8.49
N PRO A 490 -14.19 15.42 -9.15
CA PRO A 490 -15.30 15.14 -10.04
C PRO A 490 -16.63 15.35 -9.31
N SER A 491 -17.68 15.80 -10.01
CA SER A 491 -19.01 15.78 -9.39
C SER A 491 -19.42 14.32 -9.14
N SER A 492 -19.70 13.99 -7.88
CA SER A 492 -20.03 12.65 -7.39
C SER A 492 -21.27 12.00 -8.02
N SER A 493 -21.97 12.71 -8.92
CA SER A 493 -23.18 12.23 -9.60
C SER A 493 -22.90 11.40 -10.87
N THR A 494 -21.66 11.36 -11.38
CA THR A 494 -21.36 10.75 -12.70
C THR A 494 -20.68 9.39 -12.65
N ALA A 495 -19.96 9.03 -11.58
CA ALA A 495 -18.98 7.94 -11.63
C ALA A 495 -19.46 6.50 -11.27
N SER A 496 -20.76 6.18 -11.18
CA SER A 496 -21.10 4.80 -10.69
C SER A 496 -22.39 4.15 -11.19
N ARG A 497 -23.41 4.88 -11.68
CA ARG A 497 -24.75 4.27 -11.76
C ARG A 497 -25.22 3.78 -13.14
N ARG A 498 -24.70 4.28 -14.26
CA ARG A 498 -25.34 4.06 -15.58
C ARG A 498 -24.77 2.92 -16.43
N ASP A 499 -23.46 2.64 -16.38
CA ASP A 499 -22.91 1.58 -17.24
C ASP A 499 -23.04 0.19 -16.61
N TYR A 500 -22.80 0.06 -15.31
CA TYR A 500 -22.99 -1.22 -14.60
C TYR A 500 -24.46 -1.69 -14.61
N SER A 501 -25.43 -0.79 -14.45
CA SER A 501 -26.84 -1.17 -14.40
C SER A 501 -27.42 -1.62 -15.75
N ARG A 502 -26.83 -1.17 -16.88
CA ARG A 502 -27.19 -1.66 -18.23
C ARG A 502 -26.65 -3.05 -18.49
N VAL A 503 -25.40 -3.33 -18.14
CA VAL A 503 -24.77 -4.65 -18.28
C VAL A 503 -25.47 -5.69 -17.39
N VAL A 504 -25.78 -5.33 -16.14
CA VAL A 504 -26.49 -6.23 -15.21
C VAL A 504 -27.94 -6.46 -15.63
N ARG A 505 -28.66 -5.47 -16.19
CA ARG A 505 -30.02 -5.67 -16.73
C ARG A 505 -30.05 -6.53 -17.98
N ALA A 506 -29.06 -6.43 -18.86
CA ALA A 506 -28.95 -7.28 -20.04
C ALA A 506 -28.74 -8.75 -19.64
N ARG A 507 -27.91 -9.01 -18.62
CA ARG A 507 -27.64 -10.35 -18.09
C ARG A 507 -28.81 -10.96 -17.29
N ARG A 508 -29.62 -10.12 -16.64
CA ARG A 508 -30.85 -10.56 -15.93
C ARG A 508 -31.99 -10.97 -16.85
N LYS A 509 -32.02 -10.50 -18.10
CA LYS A 509 -33.05 -10.87 -19.09
C LYS A 509 -32.79 -12.22 -19.77
N SER A 510 -31.60 -12.80 -19.61
CA SER A 510 -31.19 -14.05 -20.27
C SER A 510 -31.03 -15.25 -19.32
N ALA A 511 -31.35 -15.12 -18.03
CA ALA A 511 -31.34 -16.23 -17.08
C ALA A 511 -32.78 -16.67 -16.72
N PRO A 512 -33.13 -17.97 -16.81
CA PRO A 512 -34.45 -18.46 -16.41
C PRO A 512 -34.64 -18.31 -14.89
N ALA A 513 -35.82 -17.82 -14.50
CA ALA A 513 -36.16 -17.50 -13.12
C ALA A 513 -36.35 -18.77 -12.27
N ALA A 514 -35.30 -19.20 -11.56
CA ALA A 514 -35.44 -20.10 -10.42
C ALA A 514 -35.80 -19.28 -9.16
N SER A 515 -37.06 -19.35 -8.77
CA SER A 515 -37.59 -18.77 -7.53
C SER A 515 -37.04 -19.53 -6.32
N PHE A 516 -36.05 -18.97 -5.62
CA PHE A 516 -35.63 -19.43 -4.30
C PHE A 516 -36.27 -18.56 -3.21
N LYS A 517 -37.22 -19.12 -2.47
CA LYS A 517 -37.84 -18.50 -1.30
C LYS A 517 -36.82 -18.46 -0.15
N TYR A 518 -36.54 -17.26 0.35
CA TYR A 518 -35.80 -17.06 1.59
C TYR A 518 -36.60 -17.60 2.78
N HIS A 519 -36.08 -18.63 3.47
CA HIS A 519 -36.55 -18.99 4.80
C HIS A 519 -35.83 -18.12 5.83
N GLN A 520 -36.60 -17.34 6.59
CA GLN A 520 -36.19 -16.81 7.90
C GLN A 520 -35.71 -17.96 8.78
N ARG A 521 -34.48 -17.89 9.29
CA ARG A 521 -33.96 -18.83 10.30
C ARG A 521 -33.86 -18.16 11.66
N SER A 522 -34.46 -18.83 12.63
CA SER A 522 -34.56 -18.51 14.06
C SER A 522 -33.32 -18.97 14.85
N PRO A 523 -33.13 -18.47 16.09
CA PRO A 523 -31.93 -18.70 16.91
C PRO A 523 -32.08 -19.98 17.75
N TRP A 524 -31.57 -21.13 17.27
CA TRP A 524 -31.67 -22.40 18.00
C TRP A 524 -30.33 -23.12 18.24
N ARG A 525 -29.18 -22.52 17.91
CA ARG A 525 -27.87 -23.21 17.99
C ARG A 525 -27.06 -23.01 19.27
N ALA A 526 -27.46 -22.12 20.18
CA ALA A 526 -26.75 -21.95 21.46
C ALA A 526 -27.09 -23.04 22.51
N ALA A 527 -28.27 -23.67 22.43
CA ALA A 527 -28.75 -24.58 23.48
C ALA A 527 -28.15 -26.00 23.42
N ASN A 528 -27.71 -26.45 22.23
CA ASN A 528 -27.26 -27.85 22.06
C ASN A 528 -25.76 -28.06 22.35
N ALA A 529 -24.93 -27.01 22.31
CA ALA A 529 -23.52 -27.12 22.73
C ALA A 529 -23.39 -27.32 24.26
N TRP A 530 -24.27 -26.68 25.04
CA TRP A 530 -24.24 -26.74 26.50
C TRP A 530 -24.68 -28.10 27.08
N SER A 531 -25.52 -28.85 26.35
CA SER A 531 -26.01 -30.16 26.80
C SER A 531 -25.03 -31.31 26.50
N TRP A 532 -24.08 -31.12 25.58
CA TRP A 532 -23.01 -32.07 25.30
C TRP A 532 -21.89 -31.98 26.36
N ILE A 533 -21.55 -30.77 26.80
CA ILE A 533 -20.56 -30.53 27.86
C ILE A 533 -21.03 -31.12 29.21
N LYS A 534 -22.31 -30.96 29.57
CA LYS A 534 -22.85 -31.53 30.82
C LYS A 534 -22.92 -33.06 30.85
N ARG A 535 -22.93 -33.72 29.69
CA ARG A 535 -23.07 -35.19 29.59
C ARG A 535 -21.74 -35.95 29.65
N ASN A 536 -20.62 -35.26 29.47
CA ASN A 536 -19.29 -35.90 29.40
C ASN A 536 -18.36 -35.53 30.58
N ALA A 537 -18.86 -34.82 31.59
CA ALA A 537 -18.11 -34.54 32.81
C ALA A 537 -18.54 -35.50 33.93
N ALA A 538 -17.78 -36.57 34.13
CA ALA A 538 -17.77 -37.39 35.35
C ALA A 538 -16.32 -37.57 35.83
N PRO A 539 -16.08 -37.78 37.14
CA PRO A 539 -14.91 -37.21 37.83
C PRO A 539 -13.79 -38.23 38.03
N VAL A 540 -12.54 -37.82 37.87
CA VAL A 540 -11.37 -38.59 38.32
C VAL A 540 -10.48 -37.72 39.20
N SER A 541 -10.39 -38.11 40.46
CA SER A 541 -9.27 -37.91 41.39
C SER A 541 -9.48 -38.89 42.56
N PRO A 542 -8.46 -39.31 43.35
CA PRO A 542 -7.03 -38.98 43.29
C PRO A 542 -6.10 -40.21 43.30
N VAL A 543 -4.88 -40.07 42.77
CA VAL A 543 -3.70 -40.82 43.25
C VAL A 543 -2.49 -39.88 43.25
N VAL A 544 -2.14 -39.40 44.43
CA VAL A 544 -0.79 -38.98 44.81
C VAL A 544 -0.48 -39.84 46.03
N ASP A 545 0.48 -40.76 45.88
CA ASP A 545 1.36 -41.30 46.92
C ASP A 545 1.91 -42.66 46.48
N ALA A 546 3.11 -42.66 45.87
CA ALA A 546 4.08 -43.74 45.95
C ALA A 546 5.39 -43.29 45.30
N VAL A 547 6.22 -42.61 46.09
CA VAL A 547 7.66 -42.50 45.89
C VAL A 547 8.32 -43.78 46.41
N GLN A 548 9.42 -44.18 45.75
CA GLN A 548 10.42 -45.20 46.14
C GLN A 548 10.10 -46.68 45.87
N LEU A 549 10.74 -47.23 44.81
CA LEU A 549 11.66 -48.40 44.90
C LEU A 549 12.34 -48.71 43.54
N ILE A 550 13.57 -48.24 43.40
CA ILE A 550 14.79 -48.87 42.83
C ILE A 550 14.65 -49.84 41.62
N SER A 551 15.00 -49.31 40.43
CA SER A 551 16.13 -49.71 39.53
C SER A 551 16.06 -51.02 38.69
N PRO A 552 16.97 -51.24 37.70
CA PRO A 552 16.71 -51.10 36.26
C PRO A 552 16.93 -52.41 35.46
N VAL A 553 16.64 -52.40 34.14
CA VAL A 553 17.27 -53.20 33.05
C VAL A 553 16.25 -53.43 31.91
N GLY A 554 16.69 -53.22 30.66
CA GLY A 554 16.11 -53.89 29.48
C GLY A 554 15.89 -52.99 28.27
N ASP A 555 16.77 -53.12 27.29
CA ASP A 555 16.82 -52.41 26.02
C ASP A 555 15.66 -52.72 25.02
N VAL A 556 15.60 -51.86 24.00
CA VAL A 556 15.18 -52.08 22.59
C VAL A 556 13.78 -51.59 22.17
N ILE A 557 13.80 -50.40 21.54
CA ILE A 557 13.15 -49.98 20.27
C ILE A 557 11.62 -50.12 20.13
N GLU A 558 10.90 -49.00 20.20
CA GLU A 558 10.00 -48.46 19.14
C GLU A 558 9.25 -47.22 19.64
N GLY A 559 9.11 -46.18 18.78
CA GLY A 559 8.05 -45.17 18.91
C GLY A 559 8.43 -43.78 19.41
N ILE A 560 9.19 -43.00 18.63
CA ILE A 560 9.10 -41.53 18.68
C ILE A 560 7.85 -41.14 17.89
N GLU A 561 6.68 -41.19 18.53
CA GLU A 561 5.43 -40.61 18.03
C GLU A 561 4.37 -40.55 19.15
N ALA A 562 4.68 -39.91 20.28
CA ALA A 562 3.70 -39.69 21.35
C ALA A 562 3.94 -38.46 22.26
N ALA A 563 4.89 -37.57 21.94
CA ALA A 563 5.20 -36.41 22.79
C ALA A 563 4.67 -35.07 22.26
N ALA A 564 4.06 -35.02 21.08
CA ALA A 564 3.52 -33.78 20.50
C ALA A 564 2.02 -33.55 20.78
N ALA A 565 1.33 -34.48 21.45
CA ALA A 565 -0.13 -34.44 21.62
C ALA A 565 -0.61 -33.94 23.00
N LEU A 566 0.26 -33.43 23.87
CA LEU A 566 -0.13 -33.01 25.23
C LEU A 566 0.33 -31.59 25.64
N ALA A 567 0.74 -30.76 24.69
CA ALA A 567 1.05 -29.35 24.95
C ALA A 567 -0.05 -28.36 24.51
N GLU A 568 -1.13 -28.83 23.89
CA GLU A 568 -2.28 -27.99 23.50
C GLU A 568 -3.53 -28.29 24.34
N ALA A 569 -3.46 -27.96 25.62
CA ALA A 569 -4.66 -27.70 26.41
C ALA A 569 -4.26 -26.92 27.66
N VAL A 570 -4.45 -25.60 27.61
CA VAL A 570 -5.07 -24.75 28.64
C VAL A 570 -4.60 -23.32 28.41
N ASP A 571 -5.46 -22.49 27.82
CA ASP A 571 -5.54 -21.09 28.22
C ASP A 571 -7.01 -20.76 28.50
N ALA A 572 -7.35 -20.73 29.78
CA ALA A 572 -8.63 -20.26 30.30
C ALA A 572 -8.31 -19.39 31.52
N GLY A 573 -8.10 -18.09 31.25
CA GLY A 573 -7.71 -17.06 32.21
C GLY A 573 -8.64 -16.84 33.42
N ASP A 574 -9.76 -17.56 33.51
CA ASP A 574 -10.68 -17.48 34.65
C ASP A 574 -10.52 -18.61 35.69
N VAL A 575 -9.80 -19.69 35.37
CA VAL A 575 -9.49 -20.77 36.34
C VAL A 575 -8.32 -20.36 37.25
N VAL A 576 -7.32 -19.65 36.70
CA VAL A 576 -6.14 -19.20 37.46
C VAL A 576 -6.50 -18.18 38.54
N LYS A 577 -7.51 -17.33 38.32
CA LYS A 577 -8.01 -16.40 39.36
C LYS A 577 -8.71 -17.13 40.52
N GLY A 578 -9.39 -18.25 40.26
CA GLY A 578 -10.00 -19.06 41.31
C GLY A 578 -8.97 -19.82 42.13
N VAL A 579 -7.97 -20.41 41.46
CA VAL A 579 -6.90 -21.21 42.09
C VAL A 579 -5.93 -20.31 42.88
N MET A 580 -5.53 -19.16 42.36
CA MET A 580 -4.70 -18.18 43.10
C MET A 580 -5.40 -17.65 44.36
N LYS A 581 -6.72 -17.43 44.31
CA LYS A 581 -7.49 -16.95 45.47
C LYS A 581 -7.65 -18.02 46.56
N GLY A 582 -7.67 -19.30 46.16
CA GLY A 582 -7.65 -20.45 47.07
C GLY A 582 -6.28 -20.71 47.71
N LEU A 583 -5.20 -20.64 46.92
CA LEU A 583 -3.83 -20.83 47.41
C LEU A 583 -3.41 -19.74 48.39
N VAL A 584 -3.68 -18.46 48.07
CA VAL A 584 -3.35 -17.33 48.97
C VAL A 584 -4.11 -17.41 50.29
N THR A 585 -5.34 -17.91 50.31
CA THR A 585 -6.11 -18.05 51.56
C THR A 585 -5.71 -19.29 52.38
N SER A 586 -5.21 -20.35 51.75
CA SER A 586 -4.68 -21.53 52.46
C SER A 586 -3.30 -21.27 53.07
N GLU A 587 -2.42 -20.54 52.37
CA GLU A 587 -1.06 -20.27 52.83
C GLU A 587 -0.99 -19.15 53.88
N MET A 588 -1.88 -18.14 53.80
CA MET A 588 -2.07 -17.18 54.91
C MET A 588 -2.65 -17.84 56.16
N LYS A 589 -3.52 -18.85 56.04
CA LYS A 589 -4.06 -19.59 57.20
C LYS A 589 -3.02 -20.50 57.84
N SER A 590 -2.15 -21.13 57.04
CA SER A 590 -1.04 -21.94 57.55
C SER A 590 -0.02 -21.09 58.32
N ARG A 591 0.33 -19.90 57.80
CA ARG A 591 1.29 -19.00 58.46
C ARG A 591 0.73 -18.28 59.69
N LEU A 592 -0.59 -18.11 59.79
CA LEU A 592 -1.25 -17.61 61.01
C LEU A 592 -1.38 -18.68 62.10
N ALA A 593 -1.37 -19.96 61.76
CA ALA A 593 -1.36 -21.05 62.73
C ALA A 593 0.04 -21.33 63.30
N GLU A 594 1.11 -21.11 62.54
CA GLU A 594 2.50 -21.25 63.01
C GLU A 594 3.03 -20.03 63.78
N ALA A 595 2.41 -18.85 63.64
CA ALA A 595 2.77 -17.65 64.40
C ALA A 595 2.07 -17.54 65.78
N GLY A 596 1.31 -18.56 66.17
CA GLY A 596 0.53 -18.60 67.42
C GLY A 596 0.73 -19.83 68.29
N ALA A 597 1.85 -20.55 68.13
CA ALA A 597 2.23 -21.71 68.94
C ALA A 597 3.57 -21.48 69.64
#